data_AF-A0A4W4DRT7-F1
#
_entry.id   AF-A0A4W4DRT7-F1
#
_cell.length_a   1.000
_cell.length_b   1.000
_cell.length_c   1.000
_cell.angle_alpha   90.00
_cell.angle_beta   90.00
_cell.angle_gamma   90.00
#
_symmetry.space_group_name_H-M   'P 1'
#
loop_
_entity.id
_entity.type
_entity.pdbx_description
1 polymer ?
#
loop_
_entity_poly.entity_id
_entity_poly.type
_entity_poly.pdbx_seq_one_letter_code
_entity_poly.pdbx_strand_id
1 'polypeptide(L)'
;VVERNVTLKLPKVIVQGSPTAFVSVLGDLMGHALQNLDNLLAMPYGCGEQNMLLFAPDIFILGYLESSGQLTPAIRSKATSFLLSGYQRELTYKHEDGSYSAFGTSDNSGNTWLTAFVMKSFESAKQYIFIDQTVIDQAKTWLGNKQQLNGCFASVGNLIHVDMQGGVNDEVTLSAYVTAALLELGTQRTDPMVSKGLDCLRNISAQVNSTYAIALLSYTFTLAGDQVMRGTLLSRLNQRAVVTGQTLDGRHWGSGRVGTVTDSLDVETTSYVLLAVLSGPLLPQFELGYSAGIVRWLGQQQNAFGGFASTQDTVVALQALAKYSTATYSTTGTIAVTVTSPLGSKTQFTVNQSNRLLYQQIQLQEVTGVYNVRASGQGCVFVQVKLLGIAVNTSSNCSAPNLSVGVTVTVRYNGNRTETDMVVIEVKLLSGFSLVEGSLMPVAGSTELKKGETKTYTLVIQQDIAVQNLKPAVVKIYDYYQPSDVAVTQYTSPCNER
;
A
#
# COMPACT_ATOMS: atom_id res chain seq x y z
N VAL A 1 9.60 -9.30 25.54
CA VAL A 1 9.75 -7.83 25.69
C VAL A 1 10.69 -7.36 24.60
N VAL A 2 10.33 -6.32 23.87
CA VAL A 2 11.14 -5.70 22.80
C VAL A 2 11.29 -4.22 23.12
N GLU A 3 12.48 -3.66 22.93
CA GLU A 3 12.76 -2.24 23.21
C GLU A 3 13.58 -1.61 22.08
N ARG A 4 13.22 -0.37 21.72
CA ARG A 4 13.76 0.34 20.56
C ARG A 4 13.84 1.84 20.80
N ASN A 5 14.86 2.47 20.22
CA ASN A 5 15.03 3.92 20.25
C ASN A 5 14.66 4.51 18.88
N VAL A 6 13.85 5.57 18.88
CA VAL A 6 13.45 6.33 17.69
C VAL A 6 13.96 7.75 17.84
N THR A 7 14.73 8.23 16.87
CA THR A 7 15.28 9.60 16.92
C THR A 7 14.46 10.53 16.04
N LEU A 8 13.90 11.58 16.62
CA LEU A 8 13.24 12.68 15.90
C LEU A 8 14.22 13.84 15.73
N LYS A 9 14.41 14.26 14.49
CA LYS A 9 15.24 15.42 14.12
C LYS A 9 14.40 16.40 13.32
N LEU A 10 14.43 17.66 13.71
CA LEU A 10 13.84 18.72 12.91
C LEU A 10 14.73 19.01 11.68
N PRO A 11 14.15 19.17 10.48
CA PRO A 11 14.88 19.70 9.34
C PRO A 11 15.31 21.16 9.57
N LYS A 12 16.32 21.60 8.82
CA LYS A 12 16.97 22.92 8.99
C LYS A 12 16.06 24.12 8.69
N VAL A 13 14.93 23.93 7.99
CA VAL A 13 14.01 24.99 7.57
C VAL A 13 12.60 24.63 8.05
N ILE A 14 12.20 25.15 9.22
CA ILE A 14 10.89 24.97 9.85
C ILE A 14 10.54 26.25 10.61
N VAL A 15 9.27 26.64 10.62
CA VAL A 15 8.79 27.77 11.44
C VAL A 15 8.71 27.35 12.90
N GLN A 16 9.21 28.19 13.82
CA GLN A 16 9.13 27.90 15.26
C GLN A 16 7.67 27.68 15.70
N GLY A 17 7.43 26.62 16.48
CA GLY A 17 6.11 26.26 17.00
C GLY A 17 5.20 25.50 16.03
N SER A 18 5.57 25.39 14.75
CA SER A 18 4.82 24.61 13.75
C SER A 18 4.96 23.07 13.82
N PRO A 19 6.08 22.48 14.32
CA PRO A 19 6.22 21.05 14.27
C PRO A 19 5.29 20.36 15.26
N THR A 20 4.70 19.26 14.82
CA THR A 20 3.89 18.36 15.65
C THR A 20 4.41 16.94 15.44
N ALA A 21 4.67 16.26 16.55
CA ALA A 21 5.06 14.86 16.54
C ALA A 21 3.93 14.01 17.11
N PHE A 22 3.71 12.84 16.52
CA PHE A 22 2.69 11.90 16.95
C PHE A 22 3.31 10.52 17.11
N VAL A 23 2.87 9.80 18.12
CA VAL A 23 3.07 8.36 18.20
C VAL A 23 1.74 7.66 18.01
N SER A 24 1.77 6.61 17.21
CA SER A 24 0.61 5.78 16.94
C SER A 24 0.92 4.31 17.12
N VAL A 25 -0.07 3.58 17.61
CA VAL A 25 0.01 2.15 17.91
C VAL A 25 -1.20 1.46 17.30
N LEU A 26 -0.93 0.37 16.57
CA LEU A 26 -1.92 -0.53 16.00
C LEU A 26 -1.60 -1.96 16.41
N GLY A 27 -2.65 -2.75 16.67
CA GLY A 27 -2.54 -4.21 16.86
C GLY A 27 -2.67 -5.01 15.59
N ASP A 28 -2.93 -4.34 14.46
CA ASP A 28 -3.20 -4.97 13.18
C ASP A 28 -2.57 -4.18 12.04
N LEU A 29 -2.02 -4.90 11.04
CA LEU A 29 -1.33 -4.29 9.91
C LEU A 29 -2.28 -3.50 9.02
N MET A 30 -3.53 -3.95 8.88
CA MET A 30 -4.57 -3.25 8.15
C MET A 30 -5.42 -2.33 9.04
N GLY A 31 -5.04 -2.11 10.31
CA GLY A 31 -5.89 -1.37 11.23
C GLY A 31 -6.29 0.03 10.72
N HIS A 32 -5.42 0.73 9.98
CA HIS A 32 -5.76 1.99 9.30
C HIS A 32 -6.90 1.84 8.28
N ALA A 33 -6.77 0.85 7.39
CA ALA A 33 -7.75 0.54 6.35
C ALA A 33 -9.10 0.13 6.93
N LEU A 34 -9.06 -0.64 8.01
CA LEU A 34 -10.22 -1.23 8.66
C LEU A 34 -11.04 -0.21 9.45
N GLN A 35 -10.49 0.98 9.74
CA GLN A 35 -11.31 2.09 10.26
C GLN A 35 -12.34 2.58 9.24
N ASN A 36 -12.02 2.47 7.94
CA ASN A 36 -12.88 2.90 6.84
C ASN A 36 -13.30 1.70 5.99
N LEU A 37 -13.80 0.66 6.65
CA LEU A 37 -14.08 -0.61 6.01
C LEU A 37 -15.11 -0.53 4.87
N ASP A 38 -15.99 0.46 4.91
CA ASP A 38 -16.92 0.76 3.81
C ASP A 38 -16.24 1.22 2.52
N ASN A 39 -15.04 1.79 2.62
CA ASN A 39 -14.19 2.22 1.50
C ASN A 39 -13.14 1.16 1.13
N LEU A 40 -12.96 0.13 1.97
CA LEU A 40 -11.99 -0.95 1.73
C LEU A 40 -12.53 -1.94 0.68
N LEU A 41 -13.84 -2.22 0.71
CA LEU A 41 -14.51 -3.07 -0.28
C LEU A 41 -15.09 -2.22 -1.41
N ALA A 42 -14.91 -2.66 -2.66
CA ALA A 42 -15.34 -1.89 -3.82
C ALA A 42 -16.22 -2.73 -4.76
N MET A 43 -17.40 -2.20 -5.10
CA MET A 43 -18.31 -2.87 -6.03
C MET A 43 -17.68 -2.95 -7.44
N PRO A 44 -17.52 -4.15 -8.02
CA PRO A 44 -16.95 -4.30 -9.36
C PRO A 44 -17.82 -3.66 -10.46
N TYR A 45 -17.17 -2.93 -11.38
CA TYR A 45 -17.81 -2.30 -12.54
C TYR A 45 -16.84 -2.16 -13.71
N GLY A 46 -17.33 -1.63 -14.84
CA GLY A 46 -16.50 -1.36 -16.02
C GLY A 46 -16.39 -2.56 -16.96
N CYS A 47 -15.32 -2.56 -17.77
CA CYS A 47 -14.93 -3.65 -18.67
C CYS A 47 -14.27 -4.81 -17.91
N GLY A 48 -13.90 -5.92 -18.57
CA GLY A 48 -13.37 -7.11 -17.87
C GLY A 48 -12.13 -6.81 -17.02
N GLU A 49 -11.22 -6.01 -17.55
CA GLU A 49 -10.06 -5.52 -16.81
C GLU A 49 -10.48 -4.73 -15.55
N GLN A 50 -11.34 -3.72 -15.71
CA GLN A 50 -11.78 -2.87 -14.60
C GLN A 50 -12.61 -3.62 -13.55
N ASN A 51 -13.40 -4.59 -14.00
CA ASN A 51 -14.18 -5.45 -13.12
C ASN A 51 -13.23 -6.28 -12.24
N MET A 52 -12.20 -6.86 -12.84
CA MET A 52 -11.18 -7.61 -12.11
C MET A 52 -10.29 -6.74 -11.20
N LEU A 53 -10.08 -5.44 -11.52
CA LEU A 53 -9.39 -4.48 -10.64
C LEU A 53 -10.04 -4.41 -9.25
N LEU A 54 -11.36 -4.59 -9.18
CA LEU A 54 -12.16 -4.41 -7.96
C LEU A 54 -12.59 -5.76 -7.37
N PHE A 55 -12.84 -6.76 -8.22
CA PHE A 55 -13.23 -8.10 -7.78
C PHE A 55 -12.12 -8.83 -7.02
N ALA A 56 -10.88 -8.79 -7.50
CA ALA A 56 -9.79 -9.54 -6.88
C ALA A 56 -9.43 -9.02 -5.47
N PRO A 57 -9.25 -7.70 -5.22
CA PRO A 57 -8.98 -7.17 -3.88
C PRO A 57 -10.01 -7.60 -2.83
N ASP A 58 -11.30 -7.59 -3.15
CA ASP A 58 -12.39 -7.99 -2.23
C ASP A 58 -12.19 -9.42 -1.67
N ILE A 59 -11.69 -10.35 -2.49
CA ILE A 59 -11.40 -11.73 -2.08
C ILE A 59 -10.27 -11.78 -1.05
N PHE A 60 -9.19 -11.04 -1.30
CA PHE A 60 -8.01 -11.06 -0.44
C PHE A 60 -8.21 -10.24 0.84
N ILE A 61 -9.04 -9.20 0.79
CA ILE A 61 -9.54 -8.49 1.98
C ILE A 61 -10.33 -9.44 2.86
N LEU A 62 -11.27 -10.20 2.29
CA LEU A 62 -12.01 -11.22 3.05
C LEU A 62 -11.07 -12.26 3.66
N GLY A 63 -10.08 -12.75 2.90
CA GLY A 63 -9.09 -13.71 3.39
C GLY A 63 -8.24 -13.17 4.54
N TYR A 64 -7.87 -11.89 4.48
CA TYR A 64 -7.17 -11.22 5.57
C TYR A 64 -8.06 -11.08 6.81
N LEU A 65 -9.30 -10.61 6.63
CA LEU A 65 -10.26 -10.43 7.72
C LEU A 65 -10.60 -11.76 8.41
N GLU A 66 -10.72 -12.83 7.64
CA GLU A 66 -10.96 -14.17 8.18
C GLU A 66 -9.73 -14.67 8.95
N SER A 67 -8.52 -14.54 8.38
CA SER A 67 -7.29 -14.99 9.04
C SER A 67 -6.93 -14.22 10.31
N SER A 68 -7.35 -12.96 10.38
CA SER A 68 -7.16 -12.07 11.54
C SER A 68 -8.32 -12.12 12.54
N GLY A 69 -9.34 -12.95 12.30
CA GLY A 69 -10.52 -13.09 13.17
C GLY A 69 -11.38 -11.82 13.26
N GLN A 70 -11.41 -11.02 12.19
CA GLN A 70 -12.06 -9.71 12.09
C GLN A 70 -13.25 -9.69 11.12
N LEU A 71 -13.49 -10.79 10.39
CA LEU A 71 -14.61 -10.88 9.46
C LEU A 71 -15.95 -10.92 10.21
N THR A 72 -16.72 -9.84 10.13
CA THR A 72 -18.08 -9.78 10.69
C THR A 72 -19.13 -10.26 9.67
N PRO A 73 -20.33 -10.71 10.11
CA PRO A 73 -21.39 -11.12 9.19
C PRO A 73 -21.83 -10.03 8.20
N ALA A 74 -21.87 -8.76 8.65
CA ALA A 74 -22.23 -7.64 7.79
C ALA A 74 -21.22 -7.43 6.66
N ILE A 75 -19.93 -7.50 6.99
CA ILE A 75 -18.83 -7.36 6.02
C ILE A 75 -18.87 -8.51 5.02
N ARG A 76 -19.01 -9.75 5.54
CA ARG A 76 -19.12 -10.94 4.71
C ARG A 76 -20.27 -10.82 3.72
N SER A 77 -21.46 -10.42 4.18
CA SER A 77 -22.63 -10.26 3.32
C SER A 77 -22.42 -9.21 2.22
N LYS A 78 -21.83 -8.05 2.57
CA LYS A 78 -21.55 -6.97 1.61
C LYS A 78 -20.54 -7.41 0.55
N ALA A 79 -19.40 -7.96 0.96
CA ALA A 79 -18.38 -8.46 0.06
C ALA A 79 -18.90 -9.61 -0.82
N THR A 80 -19.65 -10.57 -0.25
CA THR A 80 -20.29 -11.65 -1.02
C THR A 80 -21.23 -11.09 -2.10
N SER A 81 -22.00 -10.05 -1.81
CA SER A 81 -22.84 -9.39 -2.83
C SER A 81 -22.01 -8.76 -3.95
N PHE A 82 -20.88 -8.13 -3.62
CA PHE A 82 -19.97 -7.53 -4.61
C PHE A 82 -19.31 -8.60 -5.47
N LEU A 83 -18.82 -9.68 -4.86
CA LEU A 83 -18.24 -10.82 -5.57
C LEU A 83 -19.26 -11.49 -6.50
N LEU A 84 -20.51 -11.70 -6.08
CA LEU A 84 -21.54 -12.27 -6.95
C LEU A 84 -21.80 -11.40 -8.18
N SER A 85 -21.92 -10.08 -7.99
CA SER A 85 -22.09 -9.13 -9.08
C SER A 85 -20.88 -9.11 -10.02
N GLY A 86 -19.66 -9.07 -9.46
CA GLY A 86 -18.42 -9.06 -10.22
C GLY A 86 -18.21 -10.35 -11.01
N TYR A 87 -18.53 -11.50 -10.44
CA TYR A 87 -18.48 -12.80 -11.13
C TYR A 87 -19.43 -12.82 -12.34
N GLN A 88 -20.71 -12.48 -12.15
CA GLN A 88 -21.69 -12.47 -13.23
C GLN A 88 -21.29 -11.51 -14.35
N ARG A 89 -20.73 -10.35 -13.99
CA ARG A 89 -20.23 -9.36 -14.95
C ARG A 89 -19.02 -9.89 -15.71
N GLU A 90 -18.07 -10.53 -15.04
CA GLU A 90 -16.86 -11.05 -15.68
C GLU A 90 -17.18 -12.13 -16.72
N LEU A 91 -18.21 -12.95 -16.48
CA LEU A 91 -18.67 -13.93 -17.46
C LEU A 91 -19.11 -13.31 -18.79
N THR A 92 -19.49 -12.02 -18.82
CA THR A 92 -19.82 -11.32 -20.07
C THR A 92 -18.60 -10.98 -20.93
N TYR A 93 -17.40 -11.06 -20.35
CA TYR A 93 -16.12 -10.84 -21.03
C TYR A 93 -15.39 -12.13 -21.39
N LYS A 94 -16.06 -13.27 -21.19
CA LYS A 94 -15.58 -14.60 -21.56
C LYS A 94 -15.85 -14.89 -23.04
N HIS A 95 -14.86 -15.44 -23.71
CA HIS A 95 -14.94 -15.96 -25.08
C HIS A 95 -15.51 -17.39 -25.12
N GLU A 96 -15.98 -17.80 -26.31
CA GLU A 96 -16.48 -19.17 -26.54
C GLU A 96 -15.40 -20.23 -26.25
N ASP A 97 -14.15 -19.91 -26.53
CA ASP A 97 -12.99 -20.79 -26.31
C ASP A 97 -12.53 -20.87 -24.85
N GLY A 98 -13.19 -20.14 -23.93
CA GLY A 98 -12.89 -20.15 -22.50
C GLY A 98 -11.96 -19.04 -22.03
N SER A 99 -11.42 -18.23 -22.94
CA SER A 99 -10.51 -17.13 -22.61
C SER A 99 -11.23 -15.84 -22.20
N TYR A 100 -10.50 -14.88 -21.64
CA TYR A 100 -11.02 -13.58 -21.20
C TYR A 100 -10.25 -12.44 -21.87
N SER A 101 -10.95 -11.35 -22.19
CA SER A 101 -10.36 -10.10 -22.69
C SER A 101 -11.08 -8.88 -22.11
N ALA A 102 -10.55 -7.68 -22.32
CA ALA A 102 -11.14 -6.45 -21.79
C ALA A 102 -12.60 -6.26 -22.25
N PHE A 103 -12.91 -6.56 -23.51
CA PHE A 103 -14.21 -6.33 -24.12
C PHE A 103 -14.90 -7.60 -24.62
N GLY A 104 -14.48 -8.77 -24.09
CA GLY A 104 -15.04 -10.07 -24.45
C GLY A 104 -14.97 -10.33 -25.95
N THR A 105 -16.05 -10.88 -26.51
CA THR A 105 -16.14 -11.25 -27.94
C THR A 105 -16.02 -10.07 -28.92
N SER A 106 -15.95 -8.83 -28.43
CA SER A 106 -15.61 -7.66 -29.26
C SER A 106 -14.13 -7.61 -29.62
N ASP A 107 -13.27 -8.23 -28.80
CA ASP A 107 -11.86 -8.41 -29.11
C ASP A 107 -11.66 -9.66 -29.98
N ASN A 108 -10.65 -9.65 -30.84
CA ASN A 108 -10.37 -10.77 -31.75
C ASN A 108 -9.86 -12.03 -31.04
N SER A 109 -9.36 -11.91 -29.80
CA SER A 109 -8.80 -13.01 -29.03
C SER A 109 -8.75 -12.68 -27.54
N GLY A 110 -8.84 -13.70 -26.68
CA GLY A 110 -8.51 -13.57 -25.27
C GLY A 110 -7.05 -13.21 -24.99
N ASN A 111 -6.80 -12.72 -23.78
CA ASN A 111 -5.49 -12.34 -23.28
C ASN A 111 -4.93 -13.40 -22.32
N THR A 112 -3.68 -13.84 -22.53
CA THR A 112 -3.05 -14.91 -21.72
C THR A 112 -2.99 -14.55 -20.24
N TRP A 113 -2.54 -13.34 -19.92
CA TRP A 113 -2.37 -12.88 -18.55
C TRP A 113 -3.72 -12.70 -17.85
N LEU A 114 -4.67 -12.01 -18.49
CA LEU A 114 -5.99 -11.76 -17.92
C LEU A 114 -6.74 -13.07 -17.67
N THR A 115 -6.68 -14.01 -18.61
CA THR A 115 -7.31 -15.33 -18.45
C THR A 115 -6.76 -16.07 -17.24
N ALA A 116 -5.44 -16.04 -17.02
CA ALA A 116 -4.82 -16.63 -15.83
C ALA A 116 -5.20 -15.90 -14.54
N PHE A 117 -5.29 -14.57 -14.57
CA PHE A 117 -5.69 -13.76 -13.42
C PHE A 117 -7.15 -14.00 -13.01
N VAL A 118 -8.07 -14.06 -13.99
CA VAL A 118 -9.48 -14.41 -13.79
C VAL A 118 -9.59 -15.81 -13.21
N MET A 119 -8.92 -16.79 -13.82
CA MET A 119 -8.92 -18.18 -13.35
C MET A 119 -8.45 -18.30 -11.89
N LYS A 120 -7.31 -17.67 -11.54
CA LYS A 120 -6.80 -17.61 -10.16
C LYS A 120 -7.80 -16.99 -9.19
N SER A 121 -8.37 -15.85 -9.57
CA SER A 121 -9.28 -15.09 -8.72
C SER A 121 -10.59 -15.85 -8.51
N PHE A 122 -11.14 -16.49 -9.54
CA PHE A 122 -12.33 -17.32 -9.46
C PHE A 122 -12.14 -18.53 -8.54
N GLU A 123 -11.00 -19.22 -8.63
CA GLU A 123 -10.70 -20.28 -7.67
C GLU A 123 -10.66 -19.75 -6.24
N SER A 124 -9.99 -18.62 -6.03
CA SER A 124 -9.88 -17.99 -4.71
C SER A 124 -11.23 -17.51 -4.17
N ALA A 125 -12.19 -17.17 -5.04
CA ALA A 125 -13.53 -16.72 -4.68
C ALA A 125 -14.46 -17.85 -4.20
N LYS A 126 -14.17 -19.12 -4.54
CA LYS A 126 -15.03 -20.27 -4.20
C LYS A 126 -15.29 -20.44 -2.70
N GLN A 127 -14.39 -19.95 -1.87
CA GLN A 127 -14.54 -19.99 -0.41
C GLN A 127 -15.66 -19.04 0.10
N TYR A 128 -16.10 -18.09 -0.72
CA TYR A 128 -17.09 -17.07 -0.35
C TYR A 128 -18.36 -17.10 -1.21
N ILE A 129 -18.25 -17.49 -2.48
CA ILE A 129 -19.35 -17.53 -3.45
C ILE A 129 -19.32 -18.80 -4.30
N PHE A 130 -20.46 -19.16 -4.88
CA PHE A 130 -20.49 -20.22 -5.89
C PHE A 130 -19.82 -19.74 -7.18
N ILE A 131 -18.91 -20.55 -7.70
CA ILE A 131 -18.27 -20.39 -9.01
C ILE A 131 -18.42 -21.71 -9.75
N ASP A 132 -18.92 -21.66 -10.98
CA ASP A 132 -19.03 -22.84 -11.83
C ASP A 132 -17.62 -23.36 -12.20
N GLN A 133 -17.34 -24.62 -11.86
CA GLN A 133 -16.07 -25.28 -12.14
C GLN A 133 -15.76 -25.33 -13.65
N THR A 134 -16.78 -25.46 -14.49
CA THR A 134 -16.61 -25.55 -15.94
C THR A 134 -15.96 -24.29 -16.53
N VAL A 135 -16.21 -23.13 -15.91
CA VAL A 135 -15.62 -21.84 -16.32
C VAL A 135 -14.11 -21.83 -16.07
N ILE A 136 -13.67 -22.38 -14.94
CA ILE A 136 -12.26 -22.49 -14.57
C ILE A 136 -11.56 -23.53 -15.46
N ASP A 137 -12.21 -24.67 -15.69
CA ASP A 137 -11.66 -25.74 -16.53
C ASP A 137 -11.47 -25.28 -17.97
N GLN A 138 -12.42 -24.53 -18.53
CA GLN A 138 -12.31 -23.95 -19.87
C GLN A 138 -11.14 -22.97 -19.99
N ALA A 139 -10.97 -22.07 -19.00
CA ALA A 139 -9.84 -21.15 -18.96
C ALA A 139 -8.49 -21.91 -18.86
N LYS A 140 -8.43 -22.95 -18.02
CA LYS A 140 -7.25 -23.83 -17.90
C LYS A 140 -6.94 -24.54 -19.21
N THR A 141 -7.94 -25.12 -19.88
CA THR A 141 -7.76 -25.77 -21.19
C THR A 141 -7.23 -24.79 -22.23
N TRP A 142 -7.80 -23.59 -22.30
CA TRP A 142 -7.34 -22.57 -23.24
C TRP A 142 -5.90 -22.13 -22.98
N LEU A 143 -5.52 -21.90 -21.72
CA LEU A 143 -4.13 -21.60 -21.35
C LEU A 143 -3.18 -22.74 -21.75
N GLY A 144 -3.61 -24.00 -21.63
CA GLY A 144 -2.84 -25.17 -22.07
C GLY A 144 -2.53 -25.12 -23.57
N ASN A 145 -3.47 -24.64 -24.38
CA ASN A 145 -3.28 -24.45 -25.82
C ASN A 145 -2.34 -23.28 -26.17
N LYS A 146 -2.00 -22.42 -25.21
CA LYS A 146 -1.00 -21.34 -25.36
C LYS A 146 0.38 -21.74 -24.83
N GLN A 147 0.55 -22.97 -24.36
CA GLN A 147 1.86 -23.49 -23.96
C GLN A 147 2.69 -23.90 -25.19
N GLN A 148 3.91 -23.39 -25.26
CA GLN A 148 4.86 -23.62 -26.34
C GLN A 148 5.60 -24.95 -26.15
N LEU A 149 6.32 -25.41 -27.19
CA LEU A 149 7.09 -26.65 -27.17
C LEU A 149 8.18 -26.69 -26.08
N ASN A 150 8.75 -25.52 -25.74
CA ASN A 150 9.74 -25.39 -24.67
C ASN A 150 9.10 -25.43 -23.26
N GLY A 151 7.77 -25.48 -23.16
CA GLY A 151 7.01 -25.50 -21.91
C GLY A 151 6.60 -24.13 -21.37
N CYS A 152 7.12 -23.03 -21.92
CA CYS A 152 6.71 -21.68 -21.55
C CYS A 152 5.37 -21.29 -22.20
N PHE A 153 4.73 -20.25 -21.69
CA PHE A 153 3.45 -19.75 -22.18
C PHE A 153 3.65 -18.56 -23.12
N ALA A 154 2.98 -18.58 -24.26
CA ALA A 154 3.00 -17.47 -25.21
C ALA A 154 2.12 -16.31 -24.72
N SER A 155 2.62 -15.08 -24.85
CA SER A 155 1.83 -13.87 -24.63
C SER A 155 0.98 -13.60 -25.87
N VAL A 156 -0.35 -13.71 -25.73
CA VAL A 156 -1.31 -13.38 -26.79
C VAL A 156 -2.41 -12.47 -26.27
N GLY A 157 -3.10 -11.80 -27.19
CA GLY A 157 -4.15 -10.84 -26.90
C GLY A 157 -3.60 -9.45 -26.56
N ASN A 158 -4.51 -8.48 -26.48
CA ASN A 158 -4.20 -7.12 -26.08
C ASN A 158 -4.68 -6.88 -24.65
N LEU A 159 -3.97 -6.04 -23.91
CA LEU A 159 -4.40 -5.55 -22.60
C LEU A 159 -4.34 -4.02 -22.61
N ILE A 160 -5.39 -3.37 -22.13
CA ILE A 160 -5.51 -1.91 -22.19
C ILE A 160 -4.91 -1.30 -20.93
N HIS A 161 -5.26 -1.85 -19.77
CA HIS A 161 -4.70 -1.51 -18.48
C HIS A 161 -3.43 -2.33 -18.21
N VAL A 162 -2.33 -2.02 -18.92
CA VAL A 162 -1.03 -2.69 -18.74
C VAL A 162 -0.49 -2.61 -17.31
N ASP A 163 -0.86 -1.57 -16.56
CA ASP A 163 -0.51 -1.44 -15.14
C ASP A 163 -1.10 -2.57 -14.27
N MET A 164 -2.15 -3.25 -14.75
CA MET A 164 -2.67 -4.46 -14.13
C MET A 164 -1.75 -5.65 -14.23
N GLN A 165 -0.78 -5.69 -15.14
CA GLN A 165 0.14 -6.83 -15.22
C GLN A 165 1.25 -6.75 -14.16
N GLY A 166 1.41 -5.58 -13.54
CA GLY A 166 2.52 -5.31 -12.65
C GLY A 166 3.85 -5.58 -13.36
N GLY A 167 4.72 -6.37 -12.74
CA GLY A 167 6.01 -6.75 -13.34
C GLY A 167 5.96 -7.81 -14.44
N VAL A 168 4.80 -8.36 -14.79
CA VAL A 168 4.67 -9.41 -15.81
C VAL A 168 4.72 -8.81 -17.23
N ASN A 169 5.93 -8.67 -17.77
CA ASN A 169 6.16 -7.97 -19.04
C ASN A 169 6.94 -8.78 -20.10
N ASP A 170 7.32 -10.02 -19.78
CA ASP A 170 8.04 -10.92 -20.70
C ASP A 170 7.50 -12.36 -20.61
N GLU A 171 7.92 -13.23 -21.54
CA GLU A 171 7.47 -14.61 -21.56
C GLU A 171 7.85 -15.40 -20.30
N VAL A 172 8.96 -15.04 -19.64
CA VAL A 172 9.45 -15.74 -18.44
C VAL A 172 8.54 -15.43 -17.25
N THR A 173 8.29 -14.16 -17.01
CA THR A 173 7.41 -13.67 -15.95
C THR A 173 5.97 -14.12 -16.19
N LEU A 174 5.49 -14.10 -17.44
CA LEU A 174 4.17 -14.63 -17.79
C LEU A 174 4.08 -16.12 -17.51
N SER A 175 5.09 -16.89 -17.92
CA SER A 175 5.13 -18.33 -17.68
C SER A 175 5.17 -18.65 -16.18
N ALA A 176 5.94 -17.88 -15.41
CA ALA A 176 6.02 -18.02 -13.95
C ALA A 176 4.68 -17.71 -13.28
N TYR A 177 4.00 -16.66 -13.75
CA TYR A 177 2.69 -16.25 -13.27
C TYR A 177 1.61 -17.31 -13.56
N VAL A 178 1.49 -17.76 -14.81
CA VAL A 178 0.53 -18.81 -15.20
C VAL A 178 0.80 -20.11 -14.44
N THR A 179 2.07 -20.51 -14.31
CA THR A 179 2.44 -21.72 -13.56
C THR A 179 2.11 -21.58 -12.06
N ALA A 180 2.36 -20.40 -11.46
CA ALA A 180 1.98 -20.12 -10.08
C ALA A 180 0.46 -20.18 -9.89
N ALA A 181 -0.32 -19.58 -10.78
CA ALA A 181 -1.78 -19.62 -10.74
C ALA A 181 -2.30 -21.07 -10.77
N LEU A 182 -1.79 -21.92 -11.66
CA LEU A 182 -2.16 -23.35 -11.70
C LEU A 182 -1.87 -24.08 -10.39
N LEU A 183 -0.72 -23.79 -9.76
CA LEU A 183 -0.33 -24.38 -8.48
C LEU A 183 -1.20 -23.86 -7.33
N GLU A 184 -1.56 -22.57 -7.33
CA GLU A 184 -2.51 -21.99 -6.36
C GLU A 184 -3.90 -22.63 -6.47
N LEU A 185 -4.31 -23.03 -7.68
CA LEU A 185 -5.51 -23.83 -7.92
C LEU A 185 -5.46 -25.25 -7.31
N GLY A 186 -4.31 -25.67 -6.76
CA GLY A 186 -4.11 -27.03 -6.27
C GLY A 186 -3.81 -28.04 -7.38
N THR A 187 -3.51 -27.57 -8.60
CA THR A 187 -3.03 -28.47 -9.67
C THR A 187 -1.69 -29.07 -9.24
N GLN A 188 -1.61 -30.40 -9.26
CA GLN A 188 -0.43 -31.12 -8.81
C GLN A 188 0.77 -30.85 -9.70
N ARG A 189 1.98 -30.89 -9.13
CA ARG A 189 3.24 -30.76 -9.86
C ARG A 189 3.39 -31.77 -11.01
N THR A 190 2.76 -32.94 -10.89
CA THR A 190 2.78 -34.01 -11.89
C THR A 190 1.84 -33.77 -13.07
N ASP A 191 0.97 -32.75 -13.01
CA ASP A 191 0.16 -32.33 -14.15
C ASP A 191 1.10 -31.94 -15.32
N PRO A 192 0.88 -32.45 -16.54
CA PRO A 192 1.77 -32.21 -17.67
C PRO A 192 1.99 -30.73 -17.99
N MET A 193 0.96 -29.89 -17.82
CA MET A 193 1.04 -28.45 -18.09
C MET A 193 1.95 -27.76 -17.07
N VAL A 194 1.77 -28.09 -15.79
CA VAL A 194 2.58 -27.57 -14.68
C VAL A 194 4.02 -28.06 -14.77
N SER A 195 4.24 -29.35 -15.01
CA SER A 195 5.59 -29.92 -15.14
C SER A 195 6.39 -29.26 -16.25
N LYS A 196 5.80 -29.11 -17.45
CA LYS A 196 6.44 -28.43 -18.59
C LYS A 196 6.73 -26.96 -18.30
N GLY A 197 5.81 -26.27 -17.62
CA GLY A 197 6.01 -24.89 -17.18
C GLY A 197 7.21 -24.78 -16.24
N LEU A 198 7.27 -25.62 -15.20
CA LEU A 198 8.39 -25.67 -14.26
C LEU A 198 9.72 -26.01 -14.94
N ASP A 199 9.72 -26.90 -15.92
CA ASP A 199 10.93 -27.26 -16.68
C ASP A 199 11.43 -26.08 -17.53
N CYS A 200 10.54 -25.35 -18.21
CA CYS A 200 10.91 -24.13 -18.93
C CYS A 200 11.53 -23.09 -18.00
N LEU A 201 10.86 -22.82 -16.87
CA LEU A 201 11.32 -21.84 -15.89
C LEU A 201 12.65 -22.24 -15.24
N ARG A 202 12.86 -23.53 -14.98
CA ARG A 202 14.12 -24.05 -14.44
C ARG A 202 15.27 -23.80 -15.40
N ASN A 203 15.08 -24.11 -16.69
CA ASN A 203 16.10 -23.94 -17.72
C ASN A 203 16.53 -22.47 -17.88
N ILE A 204 15.59 -21.53 -17.73
CA ILE A 204 15.85 -20.10 -17.92
C ILE A 204 16.30 -19.41 -16.63
N SER A 205 16.00 -19.98 -15.44
CA SER A 205 16.22 -19.36 -14.12
C SER A 205 17.64 -18.84 -13.85
N ALA A 206 18.66 -19.50 -14.42
CA ALA A 206 20.05 -19.09 -14.28
C ALA A 206 20.38 -17.78 -15.03
N GLN A 207 19.67 -17.49 -16.11
CA GLN A 207 19.88 -16.32 -16.97
C GLN A 207 19.05 -15.11 -16.53
N VAL A 208 18.05 -15.32 -15.65
CA VAL A 208 17.17 -14.26 -15.15
C VAL A 208 17.93 -13.36 -14.18
N ASN A 209 18.00 -12.07 -14.53
CA ASN A 209 18.61 -11.03 -13.72
C ASN A 209 17.62 -10.07 -13.07
N SER A 210 16.36 -10.02 -13.51
CA SER A 210 15.32 -9.17 -12.91
C SER A 210 15.00 -9.63 -11.48
N THR A 211 15.04 -8.70 -10.51
CA THR A 211 14.69 -9.01 -9.11
C THR A 211 13.24 -9.42 -8.98
N TYR A 212 12.33 -8.77 -9.73
CA TYR A 212 10.92 -9.16 -9.82
C TYR A 212 10.76 -10.61 -10.31
N ALA A 213 11.38 -10.95 -11.43
CA ALA A 213 11.27 -12.29 -11.98
C ALA A 213 11.83 -13.36 -11.03
N ILE A 214 12.92 -13.09 -10.33
CA ILE A 214 13.45 -14.02 -9.31
C ILE A 214 12.47 -14.16 -8.13
N ALA A 215 11.80 -13.08 -7.70
CA ALA A 215 10.78 -13.13 -6.65
C ALA A 215 9.58 -14.00 -7.06
N LEU A 216 9.05 -13.77 -8.27
CA LEU A 216 7.95 -14.57 -8.81
C LEU A 216 8.34 -16.04 -8.98
N LEU A 217 9.52 -16.34 -9.56
CA LEU A 217 10.04 -17.70 -9.65
C LEU A 217 10.20 -18.36 -8.28
N SER A 218 10.70 -17.63 -7.28
CA SER A 218 10.84 -18.14 -5.91
C SER A 218 9.50 -18.57 -5.35
N TYR A 219 8.46 -17.78 -5.61
CA TYR A 219 7.10 -18.11 -5.22
C TYR A 219 6.58 -19.34 -5.98
N THR A 220 6.71 -19.38 -7.30
CA THR A 220 6.30 -20.52 -8.14
C THR A 220 6.95 -21.83 -7.70
N PHE A 221 8.27 -21.86 -7.50
CA PHE A 221 8.98 -23.06 -7.06
C PHE A 221 8.69 -23.43 -5.59
N THR A 222 8.33 -22.45 -4.76
CA THR A 222 7.82 -22.72 -3.40
C THR A 222 6.50 -23.45 -3.46
N LEU A 223 5.54 -22.98 -4.27
CA LEU A 223 4.25 -23.63 -4.46
C LEU A 223 4.40 -25.05 -5.04
N ALA A 224 5.37 -25.25 -5.95
CA ALA A 224 5.68 -26.56 -6.53
C ALA A 224 6.37 -27.53 -5.56
N GLY A 225 6.73 -27.08 -4.35
CA GLY A 225 7.44 -27.89 -3.36
C GLY A 225 8.91 -28.20 -3.72
N ASP A 226 9.49 -27.53 -4.73
CA ASP A 226 10.87 -27.74 -5.17
C ASP A 226 11.85 -27.02 -4.22
N GLN A 227 12.27 -27.72 -3.16
CA GLN A 227 13.09 -27.13 -2.10
C GLN A 227 14.48 -26.65 -2.58
N VAL A 228 15.04 -27.30 -3.61
CA VAL A 228 16.37 -26.95 -4.15
C VAL A 228 16.29 -25.62 -4.90
N MET A 229 15.33 -25.50 -5.82
CA MET A 229 15.12 -24.25 -6.56
C MET A 229 14.69 -23.12 -5.62
N ARG A 230 13.75 -23.40 -4.70
CA ARG A 230 13.31 -22.45 -3.67
C ARG A 230 14.49 -21.89 -2.87
N GLY A 231 15.33 -22.77 -2.31
CA GLY A 231 16.48 -22.34 -1.50
C GLY A 231 17.49 -21.51 -2.30
N THR A 232 17.75 -21.91 -3.55
CA THR A 232 18.68 -21.21 -4.44
C THR A 232 18.17 -19.80 -4.77
N LEU A 233 16.91 -19.66 -5.16
CA LEU A 233 16.33 -18.38 -5.56
C LEU A 233 16.12 -17.44 -4.36
N LEU A 234 15.66 -17.95 -3.21
CA LEU A 234 15.55 -17.15 -1.98
C LEU A 234 16.90 -16.66 -1.48
N SER A 235 17.97 -17.47 -1.61
CA SER A 235 19.33 -17.03 -1.28
C SER A 235 19.79 -15.88 -2.20
N ARG A 236 19.54 -15.99 -3.51
CA ARG A 236 19.80 -14.90 -4.48
C ARG A 236 19.03 -13.63 -4.13
N LEU A 237 17.77 -13.74 -3.72
CA LEU A 237 16.98 -12.59 -3.27
C LEU A 237 17.53 -12.00 -1.99
N ASN A 238 17.90 -12.82 -1.00
CA ASN A 238 18.45 -12.32 0.26
C ASN A 238 19.72 -11.48 0.04
N GLN A 239 20.56 -11.83 -0.94
CA GLN A 239 21.73 -11.03 -1.33
C GLN A 239 21.38 -9.67 -1.95
N ARG A 240 20.16 -9.51 -2.49
CA ARG A 240 19.64 -8.30 -3.12
C ARG A 240 18.70 -7.50 -2.20
N ALA A 241 18.51 -7.94 -0.96
CA ALA A 241 17.58 -7.30 -0.04
C ALA A 241 18.08 -5.89 0.29
N VAL A 242 17.20 -4.89 0.12
CA VAL A 242 17.44 -3.54 0.59
C VAL A 242 16.97 -3.46 2.04
N VAL A 243 17.94 -3.20 2.93
CA VAL A 243 17.69 -3.02 4.36
C VAL A 243 18.04 -1.58 4.70
N THR A 244 17.02 -0.75 4.87
CA THR A 244 17.22 0.66 5.25
C THR A 244 17.64 0.77 6.72
N GLY A 245 18.68 1.56 6.99
CA GLY A 245 19.17 1.85 8.35
C GLY A 245 19.84 0.68 9.08
N GLN A 246 19.95 0.78 10.42
CA GLN A 246 20.35 -0.36 11.28
C GLN A 246 19.24 -1.41 11.27
N THR A 247 19.27 -2.39 10.36
CA THR A 247 18.47 -3.64 10.33
C THR A 247 16.95 -3.58 10.57
N LEU A 248 16.33 -2.40 10.78
CA LEU A 248 15.05 -2.26 11.48
C LEU A 248 14.06 -1.32 10.79
N ASP A 249 14.42 -0.60 9.71
CA ASP A 249 13.45 0.27 9.02
C ASP A 249 12.54 -0.51 8.05
N GLY A 250 12.88 -1.76 7.76
CA GLY A 250 12.12 -2.65 6.88
C GLY A 250 13.05 -3.38 5.91
N ARG A 251 12.57 -4.48 5.34
CA ARG A 251 13.26 -5.27 4.33
C ARG A 251 12.42 -5.27 3.05
N HIS A 252 13.01 -4.89 1.93
CA HIS A 252 12.30 -4.86 0.65
C HIS A 252 13.22 -5.17 -0.53
N TRP A 253 12.61 -5.30 -1.70
CA TRP A 253 13.26 -5.55 -2.99
C TRP A 253 12.69 -4.59 -4.02
N GLY A 254 13.57 -4.05 -4.85
CA GLY A 254 13.18 -3.11 -5.89
C GLY A 254 14.25 -2.88 -6.94
N SER A 255 13.97 -1.99 -7.88
CA SER A 255 14.85 -1.66 -9.03
C SER A 255 16.17 -0.96 -8.65
N GLY A 256 16.40 -0.68 -7.38
CA GLY A 256 17.63 -0.04 -6.88
C GLY A 256 17.69 1.47 -7.08
N ARG A 257 16.62 2.10 -7.59
CA ARG A 257 16.52 3.57 -7.70
C ARG A 257 16.14 4.17 -6.36
N VAL A 258 17.14 4.46 -5.55
CA VAL A 258 16.98 5.17 -4.28
C VAL A 258 16.48 6.60 -4.54
N GLY A 259 15.30 6.94 -4.03
CA GLY A 259 14.81 8.34 -3.99
C GLY A 259 13.79 8.74 -5.04
N THR A 260 13.32 7.82 -5.87
CA THR A 260 12.07 7.99 -6.66
C THR A 260 10.94 7.25 -5.98
N VAL A 261 9.70 7.67 -6.27
CA VAL A 261 8.42 6.98 -5.92
C VAL A 261 8.64 5.49 -5.74
N THR A 262 8.24 4.92 -4.59
CA THR A 262 8.20 3.47 -4.41
C THR A 262 7.33 2.90 -5.52
N ASP A 263 7.97 2.20 -6.44
CA ASP A 263 7.33 1.65 -7.63
C ASP A 263 6.29 0.62 -7.14
N SER A 264 5.09 0.59 -7.74
CA SER A 264 4.12 -0.49 -7.52
C SER A 264 4.82 -1.85 -7.67
N LEU A 265 5.79 -1.92 -8.58
CA LEU A 265 6.64 -3.07 -8.81
C LEU A 265 7.48 -3.49 -7.57
N ASP A 266 7.96 -2.54 -6.76
CA ASP A 266 8.74 -2.84 -5.55
C ASP A 266 7.84 -3.49 -4.47
N VAL A 267 6.60 -3.00 -4.35
CA VAL A 267 5.59 -3.59 -3.45
C VAL A 267 5.22 -5.00 -3.91
N GLU A 268 4.94 -5.17 -5.20
CA GLU A 268 4.62 -6.48 -5.78
C GLU A 268 5.78 -7.46 -5.62
N THR A 269 7.01 -7.06 -5.97
CA THR A 269 8.23 -7.86 -5.82
C THR A 269 8.41 -8.31 -4.37
N THR A 270 8.33 -7.36 -3.44
CA THR A 270 8.52 -7.60 -2.01
C THR A 270 7.44 -8.53 -1.44
N SER A 271 6.21 -8.42 -1.94
CA SER A 271 5.09 -9.28 -1.56
C SER A 271 5.26 -10.72 -2.07
N TYR A 272 5.76 -10.92 -3.29
CA TYR A 272 6.12 -12.26 -3.77
C TYR A 272 7.24 -12.90 -2.94
N VAL A 273 8.23 -12.13 -2.49
CA VAL A 273 9.26 -12.66 -1.58
C VAL A 273 8.64 -13.13 -0.26
N LEU A 274 7.72 -12.34 0.31
CA LEU A 274 7.00 -12.72 1.53
C LEU A 274 6.17 -14.01 1.31
N LEU A 275 5.46 -14.11 0.18
CA LEU A 275 4.70 -15.31 -0.17
C LEU A 275 5.60 -16.54 -0.35
N ALA A 276 6.76 -16.40 -1.01
CA ALA A 276 7.73 -17.49 -1.20
C ALA A 276 8.34 -17.98 0.13
N VAL A 277 8.55 -17.07 1.08
CA VAL A 277 9.03 -17.43 2.42
C VAL A 277 7.94 -18.19 3.19
N LEU A 278 6.70 -17.68 3.18
CA LEU A 278 5.61 -18.17 4.04
C LEU A 278 4.82 -19.36 3.46
N SER A 279 4.90 -19.64 2.17
CA SER A 279 4.05 -20.66 1.52
C SER A 279 4.68 -22.06 1.47
N GLY A 280 5.92 -22.23 1.93
CA GLY A 280 6.58 -23.54 2.00
C GLY A 280 7.00 -23.90 3.43
N PRO A 281 7.59 -25.09 3.62
CA PRO A 281 8.15 -25.50 4.91
C PRO A 281 9.12 -24.45 5.48
N LEU A 282 9.21 -24.36 6.81
CA LEU A 282 10.11 -23.41 7.48
C LEU A 282 11.57 -23.64 7.03
N LEU A 283 12.24 -22.56 6.62
CA LEU A 283 13.66 -22.56 6.34
C LEU A 283 14.39 -21.83 7.49
N PRO A 284 15.48 -22.39 8.06
CA PRO A 284 16.15 -21.81 9.23
C PRO A 284 16.64 -20.36 9.05
N GLN A 285 16.93 -19.93 7.82
CA GLN A 285 17.38 -18.57 7.52
C GLN A 285 16.24 -17.57 7.29
N PHE A 286 14.99 -18.05 7.18
CA PHE A 286 13.83 -17.28 6.76
C PHE A 286 12.66 -17.43 7.75
N GLU A 287 12.96 -17.30 9.03
CA GLU A 287 11.98 -17.43 10.13
C GLU A 287 11.00 -16.24 10.18
N LEU A 288 10.06 -16.26 11.14
CA LEU A 288 9.08 -15.18 11.31
C LEU A 288 9.73 -13.81 11.55
N GLY A 289 10.91 -13.74 12.17
CA GLY A 289 11.67 -12.50 12.33
C GLY A 289 12.13 -11.90 10.98
N TYR A 290 12.49 -12.76 10.02
CA TYR A 290 12.82 -12.33 8.65
C TYR A 290 11.59 -11.72 7.98
N SER A 291 10.46 -12.43 8.07
CA SER A 291 9.18 -12.02 7.48
C SER A 291 8.63 -10.74 8.10
N ALA A 292 8.82 -10.55 9.42
CA ALA A 292 8.40 -9.34 10.14
C ALA A 292 9.06 -8.07 9.57
N GLY A 293 10.32 -8.16 9.14
CA GLY A 293 11.00 -7.04 8.48
C GLY A 293 10.36 -6.64 7.14
N ILE A 294 9.87 -7.63 6.39
CA ILE A 294 9.19 -7.41 5.11
C ILE A 294 7.82 -6.78 5.33
N VAL A 295 7.04 -7.37 6.23
CA VAL A 295 5.71 -6.91 6.61
C VAL A 295 5.75 -5.49 7.15
N ARG A 296 6.77 -5.15 7.96
CA ARG A 296 6.98 -3.79 8.45
C ARG A 296 7.19 -2.78 7.33
N TRP A 297 7.89 -3.17 6.26
CA TRP A 297 8.08 -2.30 5.10
C TRP A 297 6.77 -2.17 4.30
N LEU A 298 6.08 -3.28 4.02
CA LEU A 298 4.80 -3.27 3.31
C LEU A 298 3.74 -2.42 4.02
N GLY A 299 3.64 -2.52 5.35
CA GLY A 299 2.73 -1.68 6.15
C GLY A 299 3.04 -0.17 6.09
N GLN A 300 4.26 0.22 5.69
CA GLN A 300 4.59 1.63 5.44
C GLN A 300 4.20 2.09 4.03
N GLN A 301 3.97 1.16 3.10
CA GLN A 301 3.58 1.47 1.72
C GLN A 301 2.06 1.47 1.51
N GLN A 302 1.27 1.00 2.49
CA GLN A 302 -0.19 1.04 2.40
C GLN A 302 -0.70 2.48 2.35
N ASN A 303 -1.73 2.71 1.53
CA ASN A 303 -2.52 3.94 1.47
C ASN A 303 -3.53 4.02 2.63
N ALA A 304 -4.19 5.18 2.81
CA ALA A 304 -5.20 5.36 3.86
C ALA A 304 -6.40 4.38 3.79
N PHE A 305 -6.61 3.76 2.63
CA PHE A 305 -7.69 2.80 2.39
C PHE A 305 -7.23 1.34 2.52
N GLY A 306 -5.96 1.08 2.86
CA GLY A 306 -5.40 -0.28 2.96
C GLY A 306 -4.97 -0.93 1.66
N GLY A 307 -5.17 -0.24 0.53
CA GLY A 307 -4.61 -0.60 -0.75
C GLY A 307 -3.18 -0.11 -0.92
N PHE A 308 -2.63 -0.33 -2.10
CA PHE A 308 -1.32 0.15 -2.54
C PHE A 308 -1.48 0.98 -3.81
N ALA A 309 -0.41 1.20 -4.57
CA ALA A 309 -0.41 2.16 -5.67
C ALA A 309 -1.16 1.64 -6.91
N SER A 310 -1.24 0.32 -7.11
CA SER A 310 -1.93 -0.30 -8.24
C SER A 310 -2.82 -1.47 -7.80
N THR A 311 -3.30 -2.29 -8.73
CA THR A 311 -4.10 -3.48 -8.40
C THR A 311 -3.23 -4.70 -8.10
N GLN A 312 -2.19 -4.98 -8.89
CA GLN A 312 -1.38 -6.18 -8.69
C GLN A 312 -0.59 -6.15 -7.39
N ASP A 313 0.07 -5.03 -7.10
CA ASP A 313 0.74 -4.83 -5.82
C ASP A 313 -0.25 -4.96 -4.65
N THR A 314 -1.45 -4.39 -4.77
CA THR A 314 -2.50 -4.52 -3.76
C THR A 314 -2.93 -5.97 -3.55
N VAL A 315 -3.27 -6.69 -4.62
CA VAL A 315 -3.71 -8.09 -4.57
C VAL A 315 -2.64 -8.98 -3.94
N VAL A 316 -1.41 -8.90 -4.44
CA VAL A 316 -0.31 -9.75 -3.97
C VAL A 316 0.11 -9.38 -2.54
N ALA A 317 0.13 -8.09 -2.19
CA ALA A 317 0.44 -7.64 -0.84
C ALA A 317 -0.63 -8.08 0.17
N LEU A 318 -1.92 -7.94 -0.15
CA LEU A 318 -3.00 -8.42 0.72
C LEU A 318 -2.94 -9.94 0.89
N GLN A 319 -2.68 -10.69 -0.18
CA GLN A 319 -2.46 -12.13 -0.11
C GLN A 319 -1.29 -12.48 0.82
N ALA A 320 -0.17 -11.76 0.71
CA ALA A 320 1.02 -11.98 1.53
C ALA A 320 0.80 -11.61 3.01
N LEU A 321 0.15 -10.47 3.27
CA LEU A 321 -0.20 -10.00 4.61
C LEU A 321 -1.22 -10.94 5.27
N ALA A 322 -2.19 -11.46 4.51
CA ALA A 322 -3.14 -12.45 5.01
C ALA A 322 -2.42 -13.74 5.45
N LYS A 323 -1.46 -14.22 4.65
CA LYS A 323 -0.63 -15.39 4.97
C LYS A 323 0.20 -15.16 6.25
N TYR A 324 0.80 -13.97 6.39
CA TYR A 324 1.54 -13.61 7.59
C TYR A 324 0.64 -13.47 8.82
N SER A 325 -0.55 -12.89 8.66
CA SER A 325 -1.57 -12.79 9.69
C SER A 325 -1.96 -14.18 10.17
N THR A 326 -2.24 -15.15 9.29
CA THR A 326 -2.51 -16.55 9.69
C THR A 326 -1.38 -17.14 10.55
N ALA A 327 -0.12 -16.83 10.23
CA ALA A 327 1.03 -17.36 10.95
C ALA A 327 1.31 -16.67 12.30
N THR A 328 0.80 -15.46 12.51
CA THR A 328 1.10 -14.62 13.70
C THR A 328 -0.11 -14.31 14.55
N TYR A 329 -1.32 -14.54 14.03
CA TYR A 329 -2.57 -14.30 14.71
C TYR A 329 -2.67 -15.18 15.96
N SER A 330 -3.06 -14.56 17.07
CA SER A 330 -3.36 -15.23 18.33
C SER A 330 -4.67 -14.67 18.87
N THR A 331 -5.56 -15.57 19.30
CA THR A 331 -6.84 -15.22 19.95
C THR A 331 -6.64 -14.71 21.38
N THR A 332 -5.45 -14.93 21.94
CA THR A 332 -5.07 -14.51 23.29
C THR A 332 -3.78 -13.67 23.23
N GLY A 333 -3.77 -12.55 23.94
CA GLY A 333 -2.61 -11.66 23.95
C GLY A 333 -2.98 -10.23 24.31
N THR A 334 -2.21 -9.67 25.23
CA THR A 334 -2.24 -8.24 25.56
C THR A 334 -0.82 -7.73 25.48
N ILE A 335 -0.65 -6.59 24.82
CA ILE A 335 0.65 -5.93 24.66
C ILE A 335 0.52 -4.54 25.25
N ALA A 336 1.37 -4.26 26.23
CA ALA A 336 1.61 -2.91 26.71
C ALA A 336 2.75 -2.28 25.92
N VAL A 337 2.49 -1.13 25.30
CA VAL A 337 3.51 -0.32 24.63
C VAL A 337 3.75 0.92 25.46
N THR A 338 4.97 1.10 25.95
CA THR A 338 5.40 2.28 26.70
C THR A 338 6.34 3.11 25.83
N VAL A 339 6.00 4.37 25.62
CA VAL A 339 6.80 5.36 24.89
C VAL A 339 7.35 6.35 25.91
N THR A 340 8.66 6.40 26.06
CA THR A 340 9.37 7.29 26.98
C THR A 340 10.00 8.43 26.18
N SER A 341 9.67 9.67 26.56
CA SER A 341 10.19 10.87 25.92
C SER A 341 11.65 11.16 26.31
N PRO A 342 12.35 12.03 25.58
CA PRO A 342 13.70 12.47 25.93
C PRO A 342 13.79 13.09 27.34
N LEU A 343 12.70 13.69 27.83
CA LEU A 343 12.59 14.28 29.17
C LEU A 343 12.12 13.26 30.24
N GLY A 344 11.91 12.00 29.85
CA GLY A 344 11.52 10.92 30.75
C GLY A 344 10.01 10.73 30.93
N SER A 345 9.17 11.55 30.29
CA SER A 345 7.71 11.42 30.33
C SER A 345 7.28 10.12 29.67
N LYS A 346 6.38 9.35 30.31
CA LYS A 346 5.93 8.04 29.81
C LYS A 346 4.49 8.10 29.33
N THR A 347 4.27 7.62 28.13
CA THR A 347 2.94 7.39 27.54
C THR A 347 2.74 5.90 27.35
N GLN A 348 1.58 5.37 27.71
CA GLN A 348 1.30 3.92 27.63
C GLN A 348 0.09 3.64 26.76
N PHE A 349 0.21 2.63 25.91
CA PHE A 349 -0.87 2.04 25.12
C PHE A 349 -1.07 0.60 25.55
N THR A 350 -2.31 0.13 25.51
CA THR A 350 -2.63 -1.28 25.68
C THR A 350 -3.32 -1.76 24.43
N VAL A 351 -2.76 -2.79 23.80
CA VAL A 351 -3.33 -3.45 22.63
C VAL A 351 -3.75 -4.85 23.01
N ASN A 352 -5.00 -5.19 22.77
CA ASN A 352 -5.60 -6.49 23.00
C ASN A 352 -6.61 -6.80 21.87
N GLN A 353 -7.30 -7.93 21.97
CA GLN A 353 -8.21 -8.35 20.91
C GLN A 353 -9.39 -7.39 20.68
N SER A 354 -9.86 -6.66 21.69
CA SER A 354 -11.00 -5.74 21.54
C SER A 354 -10.64 -4.41 20.89
N ASN A 355 -9.37 -4.01 20.93
CA ASN A 355 -8.91 -2.73 20.38
C ASN A 355 -7.77 -2.85 19.36
N ARG A 356 -7.45 -4.06 18.88
CA ARG A 356 -6.38 -4.26 17.88
C ARG A 356 -6.60 -3.50 16.57
N LEU A 357 -7.86 -3.28 16.20
CA LEU A 357 -8.29 -2.50 15.03
C LEU A 357 -8.30 -0.99 15.29
N LEU A 358 -8.28 -0.60 16.56
CA LEU A 358 -8.33 0.80 16.91
C LEU A 358 -6.95 1.39 16.63
N TYR A 359 -6.90 2.32 15.69
CA TYR A 359 -5.76 3.22 15.56
C TYR A 359 -5.69 4.11 16.81
N GLN A 360 -4.67 3.89 17.63
CA GLN A 360 -4.45 4.69 18.84
C GLN A 360 -3.34 5.69 18.56
N GLN A 361 -3.61 6.98 18.73
CA GLN A 361 -2.66 8.05 18.45
C GLN A 361 -2.62 9.07 19.58
N ILE A 362 -1.41 9.50 19.93
CA ILE A 362 -1.17 10.57 20.91
C ILE A 362 -0.16 11.55 20.33
N GLN A 363 -0.42 12.84 20.50
CA GLN A 363 0.53 13.89 20.19
C GLN A 363 1.65 13.91 21.24
N LEU A 364 2.90 13.87 20.79
CA LEU A 364 4.08 13.97 21.63
C LEU A 364 4.31 15.45 21.99
N GLN A 365 4.73 15.70 23.24
CA GLN A 365 5.00 17.05 23.70
C GLN A 365 6.30 17.61 23.11
N GLU A 366 7.34 16.79 23.06
CA GLU A 366 8.60 17.15 22.40
C GLU A 366 8.58 16.67 20.95
N VAL A 367 9.22 17.44 20.07
CA VAL A 367 9.24 17.19 18.62
C VAL A 367 10.62 16.79 18.11
N THR A 368 11.59 16.70 19.02
CA THR A 368 12.98 16.31 18.79
C THR A 368 13.50 15.43 19.92
N GLY A 369 14.56 14.67 19.64
CA GLY A 369 15.27 13.86 20.61
C GLY A 369 15.05 12.36 20.41
N VAL A 370 15.50 11.56 21.37
CA VAL A 370 15.43 10.10 21.32
C VAL A 370 14.26 9.61 22.18
N TYR A 371 13.27 9.00 21.54
CA TYR A 371 12.16 8.32 22.18
C TYR A 371 12.48 6.85 22.37
N ASN A 372 12.24 6.31 23.55
CA ASN A 372 12.36 4.88 23.81
C ASN A 372 10.97 4.22 23.76
N VAL A 373 10.80 3.25 22.87
CA VAL A 373 9.57 2.47 22.70
C VAL A 373 9.82 1.05 23.22
N ARG A 374 9.08 0.67 24.26
CA ARG A 374 9.14 -0.65 24.89
C ARG A 374 7.81 -1.36 24.74
N ALA A 375 7.80 -2.53 24.11
CA ALA A 375 6.63 -3.39 24.00
C ALA A 375 6.80 -4.66 24.86
N SER A 376 5.83 -4.94 25.72
CA SER A 376 5.82 -6.11 26.60
C SER A 376 4.47 -6.80 26.57
N GLY A 377 4.47 -8.12 26.43
CA GLY A 377 3.25 -8.92 26.35
C GLY A 377 3.36 -10.02 25.30
N GLN A 378 2.20 -10.50 24.85
CA GLN A 378 2.08 -11.56 23.85
C GLN A 378 1.32 -11.05 22.62
N GLY A 379 1.91 -11.23 21.44
CA GLY A 379 1.38 -10.82 20.13
C GLY A 379 2.30 -9.83 19.41
N CYS A 380 1.79 -9.21 18.35
CA CYS A 380 2.51 -8.20 17.56
C CYS A 380 1.80 -6.85 17.59
N VAL A 381 2.57 -5.76 17.59
CA VAL A 381 2.08 -4.39 17.48
C VAL A 381 2.91 -3.63 16.46
N PHE A 382 2.26 -2.77 15.71
CA PHE A 382 2.89 -1.81 14.85
C PHE A 382 2.91 -0.46 15.57
N VAL A 383 4.11 0.11 15.74
CA VAL A 383 4.29 1.42 16.37
C VAL A 383 4.95 2.35 15.36
N GLN A 384 4.31 3.47 15.08
CA GLN A 384 4.81 4.49 14.16
C GLN A 384 4.92 5.83 14.88
N VAL A 385 6.08 6.46 14.75
CA VAL A 385 6.31 7.84 15.19
C VAL A 385 6.39 8.71 13.95
N LYS A 386 5.55 9.73 13.86
CA LYS A 386 5.47 10.68 12.73
C LYS A 386 5.87 12.08 13.20
N LEU A 387 6.49 12.84 12.32
CA LEU A 387 6.79 14.26 12.50
C LEU A 387 6.23 15.04 11.31
N LEU A 388 5.34 15.98 11.59
CA LEU A 388 4.76 16.92 10.62
C LEU A 388 5.27 18.33 10.92
N GLY A 389 5.51 19.14 9.88
CA GLY A 389 5.94 20.53 10.03
C GLY A 389 5.49 21.38 8.85
N ILE A 390 5.13 22.64 9.10
CA ILE A 390 4.72 23.61 8.09
C ILE A 390 5.63 24.84 8.21
N ALA A 391 6.02 25.43 7.09
CA ALA A 391 6.56 26.78 7.05
C ALA A 391 5.57 27.72 6.35
N VAL A 392 5.32 28.90 6.91
CA VAL A 392 4.52 29.95 6.26
C VAL A 392 5.34 31.22 6.25
N ASN A 393 5.46 31.82 5.07
CA ASN A 393 6.10 33.10 4.85
C ASN A 393 5.07 34.07 4.27
N THR A 394 5.10 35.32 4.72
CA THR A 394 4.23 36.39 4.19
C THR A 394 5.08 37.46 3.54
N SER A 395 4.73 37.87 2.33
CA SER A 395 5.23 39.07 1.66
C SER A 395 4.09 40.08 1.55
N SER A 396 4.40 41.38 1.53
CA SER A 396 3.35 42.40 1.50
C SER A 396 3.73 43.61 0.68
N ASN A 397 2.75 44.15 -0.05
CA ASN A 397 2.80 45.48 -0.62
C ASN A 397 1.86 46.39 0.19
N CYS A 398 2.44 47.18 1.08
CA CYS A 398 1.71 48.01 2.04
C CYS A 398 1.35 49.41 1.50
N SER A 399 1.23 49.55 0.18
CA SER A 399 0.92 50.82 -0.48
C SER A 399 -0.60 51.05 -0.47
N ALA A 400 -1.08 52.07 0.26
CA ALA A 400 -2.46 52.51 0.18
C ALA A 400 -2.78 53.06 -1.23
N PRO A 401 -4.02 52.92 -1.75
CA PRO A 401 -5.23 52.37 -1.10
C PRO A 401 -5.43 50.85 -1.27
N ASN A 402 -4.56 50.16 -2.02
CA ASN A 402 -4.74 48.74 -2.37
C ASN A 402 -3.72 47.86 -1.63
N LEU A 403 -3.91 47.75 -0.32
CA LEU A 403 -3.06 46.92 0.53
C LEU A 403 -3.26 45.45 0.15
N SER A 404 -2.17 44.80 -0.26
CA SER A 404 -2.16 43.40 -0.68
C SER A 404 -1.08 42.64 0.06
N VAL A 405 -1.44 41.46 0.55
CA VAL A 405 -0.54 40.55 1.25
C VAL A 405 -0.45 39.26 0.44
N GLY A 406 0.77 38.93 0.02
CA GLY A 406 1.10 37.62 -0.52
C GLY A 406 1.34 36.63 0.63
N VAL A 407 0.50 35.62 0.75
CA VAL A 407 0.65 34.54 1.73
C VAL A 407 1.27 33.36 0.99
N THR A 408 2.52 33.03 1.34
CA THR A 408 3.26 31.90 0.79
C THR A 408 3.34 30.77 1.82
N VAL A 409 2.60 29.69 1.59
CA VAL A 409 2.59 28.49 2.42
C VAL A 409 3.56 27.47 1.84
N THR A 410 4.60 27.13 2.59
CA THR A 410 5.60 26.13 2.24
C THR A 410 5.43 24.88 3.09
N VAL A 411 5.08 23.77 2.46
CA VAL A 411 4.78 22.52 3.14
C VAL A 411 5.90 21.51 2.88
N ARG A 412 6.29 20.78 3.91
CA ARG A 412 7.23 19.66 3.81
C ARG A 412 6.76 18.47 4.63
N TYR A 413 6.70 17.30 3.99
CA TYR A 413 6.43 16.04 4.67
C TYR A 413 7.75 15.33 5.00
N ASN A 414 7.92 14.89 6.25
CA ASN A 414 9.11 14.20 6.75
C ASN A 414 8.77 12.90 7.50
N GLY A 415 7.60 12.32 7.25
CA GLY A 415 7.18 11.07 7.89
C GLY A 415 7.89 9.83 7.33
N ASN A 416 7.48 8.65 7.81
CA ASN A 416 8.11 7.38 7.41
C ASN A 416 7.67 6.91 6.02
N ARG A 417 6.46 7.29 5.56
CA ARG A 417 5.95 6.94 4.23
C ARG A 417 6.71 7.72 3.16
N THR A 418 6.72 7.22 1.93
CA THR A 418 7.37 7.87 0.79
C THR A 418 6.59 9.08 0.29
N GLU A 419 5.27 9.10 0.49
CA GLU A 419 4.39 10.23 0.25
C GLU A 419 3.19 10.21 1.21
N THR A 420 2.49 11.34 1.31
CA THR A 420 1.19 11.43 2.00
C THR A 420 0.08 10.98 1.07
N ASP A 421 -1.08 10.65 1.65
CA ASP A 421 -2.33 10.60 0.87
C ASP A 421 -2.76 12.04 0.52
N MET A 422 -4.07 12.26 0.39
CA MET A 422 -4.66 13.57 0.13
C MET A 422 -4.45 14.52 1.30
N VAL A 423 -3.69 15.60 1.08
CA VAL A 423 -3.46 16.65 2.08
C VAL A 423 -4.26 17.90 1.72
N VAL A 424 -4.94 18.46 2.73
CA VAL A 424 -5.69 19.70 2.61
C VAL A 424 -4.94 20.83 3.29
N ILE A 425 -4.76 21.93 2.57
CA ILE A 425 -4.20 23.18 3.08
C ILE A 425 -5.36 24.16 3.24
N GLU A 426 -5.66 24.53 4.47
CA GLU A 426 -6.70 25.48 4.82
C GLU A 426 -6.05 26.79 5.27
N VAL A 427 -6.25 27.86 4.50
CA VAL A 427 -5.75 29.21 4.83
C VAL A 427 -6.94 30.08 5.20
N LYS A 428 -7.04 30.44 6.48
CA LYS A 428 -8.02 31.42 6.94
C LYS A 428 -7.58 32.81 6.50
N LEU A 429 -8.48 33.62 5.95
CA LEU A 429 -8.18 35.00 5.55
C LEU A 429 -8.15 35.92 6.78
N LEU A 430 -7.35 36.99 6.71
CA LEU A 430 -7.38 38.07 7.69
C LEU A 430 -8.75 38.77 7.66
N SER A 431 -9.20 39.31 8.80
CA SER A 431 -10.46 40.06 8.86
C SER A 431 -10.39 41.31 7.99
N GLY A 432 -11.41 41.51 7.13
CA GLY A 432 -11.44 42.64 6.19
C GLY A 432 -10.64 42.44 4.90
N PHE A 433 -10.10 41.24 4.68
CA PHE A 433 -9.41 40.86 3.43
C PHE A 433 -10.23 39.84 2.64
N SER A 434 -10.21 39.97 1.32
CA SER A 434 -10.69 38.97 0.37
C SER A 434 -9.54 38.40 -0.46
N LEU A 435 -9.80 37.24 -1.05
CA LEU A 435 -8.88 36.63 -1.98
C LEU A 435 -8.97 37.32 -3.34
N VAL A 436 -7.81 37.65 -3.93
CA VAL A 436 -7.75 38.17 -5.31
C VAL A 436 -8.07 37.04 -6.28
N GLU A 437 -9.12 37.20 -7.10
CA GLU A 437 -9.50 36.23 -8.14
C GLU A 437 -8.33 35.97 -9.10
N GLY A 438 -8.09 34.69 -9.42
CA GLY A 438 -6.97 34.28 -10.27
C GLY A 438 -5.60 34.22 -9.57
N SER A 439 -5.47 34.66 -8.30
CA SER A 439 -4.25 34.44 -7.51
C SER A 439 -4.07 32.99 -7.04
N LEU A 440 -5.16 32.20 -7.04
CA LEU A 440 -5.14 30.75 -6.84
C LEU A 440 -4.77 30.05 -8.17
N MET A 441 -3.48 30.00 -8.51
CA MET A 441 -2.98 29.16 -9.59
C MET A 441 -2.13 28.00 -9.05
N PRO A 442 -2.40 26.75 -9.46
CA PRO A 442 -3.66 26.03 -9.34
C PRO A 442 -3.74 25.37 -7.94
N VAL A 443 -4.57 25.91 -7.05
CA VAL A 443 -4.74 25.41 -5.66
C VAL A 443 -6.21 25.21 -5.32
N ALA A 444 -7.00 24.73 -6.29
CA ALA A 444 -8.27 24.10 -5.99
C ALA A 444 -8.05 22.58 -6.13
N GLY A 445 -7.64 21.94 -5.05
CA GLY A 445 -7.44 20.50 -5.03
C GLY A 445 -6.37 20.06 -4.05
N SER A 446 -6.79 19.23 -3.11
CA SER A 446 -6.03 18.06 -2.64
C SER A 446 -4.70 17.80 -3.36
N THR A 447 -3.61 17.69 -2.60
CA THR A 447 -2.30 17.34 -3.16
C THR A 447 -1.63 16.26 -2.33
N GLU A 448 -0.82 15.44 -2.98
CA GLU A 448 0.06 14.46 -2.35
C GLU A 448 1.44 15.09 -2.13
N LEU A 449 2.07 14.85 -0.97
CA LEU A 449 3.39 15.39 -0.62
C LEU A 449 4.40 14.25 -0.52
N LYS A 450 5.45 14.29 -1.33
CA LYS A 450 6.53 13.30 -1.22
C LYS A 450 7.45 13.61 -0.04
N LYS A 451 7.99 12.56 0.57
CA LYS A 451 8.92 12.65 1.69
C LYS A 451 10.16 13.44 1.28
N GLY A 452 10.41 14.51 2.03
CA GLY A 452 11.52 15.40 1.78
C GLY A 452 11.35 16.33 0.58
N GLU A 453 10.22 16.29 -0.13
CA GLU A 453 9.82 17.30 -1.09
C GLU A 453 9.26 18.51 -0.35
N THR A 454 9.53 19.70 -0.89
CA THR A 454 8.97 20.96 -0.40
C THR A 454 8.04 21.51 -1.48
N LYS A 455 6.75 21.65 -1.19
CA LYS A 455 5.79 22.32 -2.08
C LYS A 455 5.45 23.70 -1.53
N THR A 456 5.34 24.68 -2.42
CA THR A 456 5.07 26.08 -2.06
C THR A 456 3.84 26.57 -2.80
N TYR A 457 2.91 27.14 -2.04
CA TYR A 457 1.65 27.69 -2.53
C TYR A 457 1.61 29.18 -2.20
N THR A 458 1.27 30.02 -3.17
CA THR A 458 1.14 31.46 -2.95
C THR A 458 -0.26 31.88 -3.29
N LEU A 459 -0.88 32.64 -2.39
CA LEU A 459 -2.16 33.30 -2.61
C LEU A 459 -2.03 34.78 -2.27
N VAL A 460 -2.80 35.62 -2.95
CA VAL A 460 -2.78 37.06 -2.72
C VAL A 460 -4.12 37.46 -2.12
N ILE A 461 -4.06 38.11 -0.97
CA ILE A 461 -5.24 38.68 -0.32
C ILE A 461 -5.18 40.20 -0.40
N GLN A 462 -6.31 40.83 -0.66
CA GLN A 462 -6.46 42.27 -0.75
C GLN A 462 -7.38 42.77 0.35
N GLN A 463 -7.08 43.93 0.92
CA GLN A 463 -7.91 44.55 1.93
C GLN A 463 -9.13 45.22 1.27
N ASP A 464 -10.33 44.76 1.62
CA ASP A 464 -11.60 45.38 1.22
C ASP A 464 -12.09 46.37 2.28
N ILE A 465 -11.87 46.03 3.55
CA ILE A 465 -12.33 46.79 4.70
C ILE A 465 -11.17 46.99 5.67
N ALA A 466 -10.95 48.25 6.08
CA ALA A 466 -9.98 48.56 7.12
C ALA A 466 -10.42 47.99 8.47
N VAL A 467 -9.55 47.18 9.08
CA VAL A 467 -9.79 46.57 10.40
C VAL A 467 -8.63 46.94 11.33
N GLN A 468 -8.96 47.49 12.50
CA GLN A 468 -7.98 47.78 13.56
C GLN A 468 -7.79 46.57 14.47
N ASN A 469 -6.63 46.45 15.11
CA ASN A 469 -6.24 45.34 15.99
C ASN A 469 -6.34 43.96 15.30
N LEU A 470 -5.84 43.87 14.07
CA LEU A 470 -5.79 42.66 13.26
C LEU A 470 -5.08 41.53 14.03
N LYS A 471 -5.87 40.49 14.35
CA LYS A 471 -5.33 39.27 14.95
C LYS A 471 -4.71 38.37 13.88
N PRO A 472 -3.70 37.56 14.23
CA PRO A 472 -3.15 36.57 13.31
C PRO A 472 -4.23 35.65 12.75
N ALA A 473 -4.15 35.36 11.46
CA ALA A 473 -4.97 34.36 10.80
C ALA A 473 -4.26 33.00 10.80
N VAL A 474 -5.03 31.93 10.71
CA VAL A 474 -4.54 30.55 10.87
C VAL A 474 -4.31 29.90 9.51
N VAL A 475 -3.17 29.23 9.36
CA VAL A 475 -2.94 28.24 8.30
C VAL A 475 -2.91 26.87 8.95
N LYS A 476 -3.76 25.96 8.47
CA LYS A 476 -3.86 24.59 8.93
C LYS A 476 -3.53 23.66 7.76
N ILE A 477 -2.72 22.66 8.01
CA ILE A 477 -2.59 21.52 7.10
C ILE A 477 -3.05 20.27 7.80
N TYR A 478 -3.76 19.40 7.10
CA TYR A 478 -4.11 18.10 7.64
C TYR A 478 -4.24 17.06 6.53
N ASP A 479 -4.02 15.80 6.91
CA ASP A 479 -4.37 14.66 6.07
C ASP A 479 -5.89 14.55 5.99
N TYR A 480 -6.45 14.50 4.78
CA TYR A 480 -7.89 14.44 4.56
C TYR A 480 -8.52 13.18 5.16
N TYR A 481 -7.84 12.04 5.03
CA TYR A 481 -8.32 10.76 5.53
C TYR A 481 -8.02 10.58 7.00
N GLN A 482 -7.08 11.35 7.55
CA GLN A 482 -6.76 11.39 8.97
C GLN A 482 -6.66 12.84 9.49
N PRO A 483 -7.79 13.57 9.69
CA PRO A 483 -7.78 15.00 10.03
C PRO A 483 -7.10 15.36 11.37
N SER A 484 -6.80 14.36 12.20
CA SER A 484 -6.00 14.50 13.42
C SER A 484 -4.50 14.71 13.14
N ASP A 485 -4.00 14.26 11.99
CA ASP A 485 -2.64 14.51 11.50
C ASP A 485 -2.58 15.95 10.98
N VAL A 486 -2.50 16.90 11.92
CA VAL A 486 -2.57 18.33 11.65
C VAL A 486 -1.29 19.04 12.09
N ALA A 487 -0.83 19.98 11.26
CA ALA A 487 0.05 21.04 11.71
C ALA A 487 -0.66 22.39 11.54
N VAL A 488 -0.39 23.31 12.46
CA VAL A 488 -1.04 24.62 12.51
C VAL A 488 0.03 25.67 12.67
N THR A 489 -0.10 26.77 11.93
CA THR A 489 0.69 27.96 12.16
C THR A 489 -0.19 29.20 11.96
N GLN A 490 0.34 30.35 12.33
CA GLN A 490 -0.33 31.64 12.18
C GLN A 490 0.47 32.54 11.26
N TYR A 491 -0.23 33.44 10.58
CA TYR A 491 0.38 34.52 9.81
C TYR A 491 -0.30 35.84 10.14
N THR A 492 0.45 36.92 10.04
CA THR A 492 -0.02 38.29 10.26
C THR A 492 0.19 39.11 9.01
N SER A 493 -0.57 40.20 8.87
CA SER A 493 -0.20 41.24 7.90
C SER A 493 1.11 41.89 8.34
N PRO A 494 2.13 41.98 7.48
CA PRO A 494 3.34 42.76 7.76
C PRO A 494 3.09 44.27 7.63
N CYS A 495 1.92 44.69 7.14
CA CYS A 495 1.56 46.08 7.04
C CYS A 495 1.06 46.57 8.41
N ASN A 496 1.79 47.50 9.01
CA ASN A 496 1.43 48.12 10.28
C ASN A 496 0.02 48.72 10.19
N GLU A 497 -0.77 48.49 11.25
CA GLU A 497 -1.99 49.24 11.50
C GLU A 497 -1.63 50.73 11.53
N ARG A 498 -2.20 51.51 10.61
CA ARG A 498 -2.13 52.97 10.64
C ARG A 498 -3.39 53.53 11.26
#